data_AF-A0A7W1E8M6-F1
#
_entry.id   AF-A0A7W1E8M6-F1
#
_cell.length_a   1.000
_cell.length_b   1.000
_cell.length_c   1.000
_cell.angle_alpha   90.00
_cell.angle_beta   90.00
_cell.angle_gamma   90.00
#
_symmetry.space_group_name_H-M   'P 1'
#
loop_
_entity.id
_entity.type
_entity.pdbx_description
1 polymer ?
#
loop_
_entity_poly.entity_id
_entity_poly.type
_entity_poly.pdbx_seq_one_letter_code
_entity_poly.pdbx_strand_id
1 'polypeptide(L)'
;FIGREALVKQKEGGIPRKLVGFTSEERAFPRHGYPVFVNGEPSGEVRSGTLSPTLGIPIGTAYVPAAFAAEGSPIEIEIRGKRVGAKVVKMPFYKDASHL
;
A
#
# COMPACT_ATOMS: atom_id res chain seq x y z
N PHE A 1 26.56 -13.80 -0.15
CA PHE A 1 26.40 -12.70 0.82
C PHE A 1 25.63 -13.20 2.04
N ILE A 2 25.81 -12.56 3.20
CA ILE A 2 25.11 -12.90 4.45
C ILE A 2 23.60 -12.73 4.25
N GLY A 3 22.79 -13.75 4.61
CA GLY A 3 21.34 -13.72 4.44
C GLY A 3 20.81 -14.30 3.11
N ARG A 4 21.68 -14.73 2.19
CA ARG A 4 21.27 -15.35 0.91
C ARG A 4 20.31 -16.52 1.10
N GLU A 5 20.61 -17.42 2.03
CA GLU A 5 19.81 -18.63 2.26
C GLU A 5 18.38 -18.30 2.71
N ALA A 6 18.22 -17.33 3.62
CA ALA A 6 16.91 -16.87 4.06
C ALA A 6 16.08 -16.28 2.92
N LEU A 7 16.71 -15.48 2.04
CA LEU A 7 16.03 -14.90 0.88
C LEU A 7 15.62 -15.96 -0.17
N VAL A 8 16.44 -17.00 -0.36
CA VAL A 8 16.08 -18.11 -1.26
C VAL A 8 14.85 -18.86 -0.72
N LYS A 9 14.86 -19.22 0.57
CA LYS A 9 13.70 -19.87 1.22
C LYS A 9 12.44 -19.02 1.13
N GLN A 10 12.56 -17.71 1.34
CA GLN A 10 11.42 -16.78 1.23
C GLN A 10 10.91 -16.63 -0.21
N LYS A 11 11.80 -16.69 -1.21
CA LYS A 11 11.41 -16.66 -2.62
C LYS A 11 10.68 -17.95 -3.02
N GLU A 12 11.17 -19.10 -2.57
CA GLU A 12 10.60 -20.42 -2.88
C GLU A 12 9.28 -20.67 -2.13
N GLY A 13 9.21 -20.32 -0.85
CA GLY A 13 8.01 -20.48 -0.02
C GLY A 13 6.95 -19.38 -0.19
N GLY A 14 7.29 -18.30 -0.90
CA GLY A 14 6.43 -17.13 -1.04
C GLY A 14 6.42 -16.24 0.21
N ILE A 15 5.78 -15.07 0.07
CA ILE A 15 5.68 -14.07 1.14
C ILE A 15 4.22 -13.88 1.56
N PRO A 16 3.92 -13.81 2.86
CA PRO A 16 2.54 -13.70 3.35
C PRO A 16 1.95 -12.30 3.08
N ARG A 17 2.81 -11.28 2.99
CA ARG A 17 2.42 -9.89 2.77
C ARG A 17 3.34 -9.20 1.79
N LYS A 18 2.81 -8.20 1.08
CA LYS A 18 3.55 -7.37 0.11
C LYS A 18 3.36 -5.90 0.43
N LEU A 19 4.42 -5.13 0.24
CA LEU A 19 4.33 -3.67 0.25
C LEU A 19 3.68 -3.23 -1.06
N VAL A 20 2.60 -2.46 -0.97
CA VAL A 20 1.89 -1.93 -2.12
C VAL A 20 1.77 -0.41 -2.03
N GLY A 21 1.68 0.24 -3.18
CA GLY A 21 1.19 1.61 -3.27
C GLY A 21 -0.33 1.61 -3.27
N PHE A 22 -0.94 2.63 -2.68
CA PHE A 22 -2.38 2.83 -2.75
C PHE A 22 -2.72 4.29 -3.01
N THR A 23 -3.93 4.53 -3.51
CA THR A 23 -4.54 5.85 -3.64
C THR A 23 -6.02 5.80 -3.29
N SER A 24 -6.65 6.95 -3.06
CA SER A 24 -8.07 7.09 -2.77
C SER A 24 -8.68 8.16 -3.66
N GLU A 25 -9.95 8.00 -4.01
CA GLU A 25 -10.74 9.01 -4.74
C GLU A 25 -11.29 10.09 -3.81
N GLU A 26 -11.43 9.77 -2.52
CA GLU A 26 -11.77 10.75 -1.50
C GLU A 26 -10.54 11.58 -1.15
N ARG A 27 -10.71 12.89 -0.92
CA ARG A 27 -9.64 13.74 -0.41
C ARG A 27 -9.33 13.38 1.04
N ALA A 28 -8.34 12.51 1.22
CA ALA A 28 -7.91 12.01 2.51
C ALA A 28 -6.40 12.23 2.75
N PHE A 29 -6.00 12.18 4.01
CA PHE A 29 -4.61 12.36 4.43
C PHE A 29 -4.15 11.12 5.19
N PRO A 30 -3.87 10.01 4.49
CA PRO A 30 -3.35 8.81 5.13
C PRO A 30 -2.04 9.13 5.84
N ARG A 31 -1.82 8.59 7.03
CA ARG A 31 -0.60 8.79 7.84
C ARG A 31 -0.08 7.46 8.33
N HIS A 32 1.20 7.43 8.68
CA HIS A 32 1.83 6.27 9.32
C HIS A 32 1.00 5.76 10.51
N GLY A 33 0.85 4.43 10.60
CA GLY A 33 0.15 3.75 11.69
C GLY A 33 -1.37 3.68 11.53
N TYR A 34 -1.96 4.29 10.48
CA TYR A 34 -3.39 4.15 10.24
C TYR A 34 -3.76 2.72 9.83
N PRO A 35 -4.76 2.10 10.48
CA PRO A 35 -5.16 0.73 10.17
C PRO A 35 -5.65 0.59 8.73
N VAL A 36 -5.24 -0.51 8.09
CA VAL A 36 -5.65 -0.90 6.73
C VAL A 36 -6.52 -2.13 6.82
N PHE A 37 -7.61 -2.15 6.04
CA PHE A 37 -8.57 -3.23 6.00
C PHE A 37 -8.73 -3.76 4.59
N VAL A 38 -9.00 -5.06 4.51
CA VAL A 38 -9.30 -5.76 3.27
C VAL A 38 -10.52 -6.61 3.54
N ASN A 39 -11.58 -6.45 2.73
CA ASN A 39 -12.86 -7.11 2.95
C ASN A 39 -13.43 -6.92 4.37
N GLY A 40 -13.24 -5.74 4.95
CA GLY A 40 -13.67 -5.42 6.33
C GLY A 40 -12.72 -5.89 7.44
N GLU A 41 -11.75 -6.75 7.13
CA GLU A 41 -10.85 -7.34 8.14
C GLU A 41 -9.54 -6.55 8.30
N PRO A 42 -9.05 -6.34 9.55
CA PRO A 42 -7.77 -5.68 9.80
C PRO A 42 -6.63 -6.44 9.12
N SER A 43 -5.95 -5.77 8.19
CA SER A 43 -4.98 -6.39 7.28
C SER A 43 -3.60 -5.73 7.29
N GLY A 44 -3.40 -4.75 8.17
CA GLY A 44 -2.11 -4.10 8.39
C GLY A 44 -2.26 -2.64 8.77
N GLU A 45 -1.22 -1.87 8.47
CA GLU A 45 -1.16 -0.44 8.72
C GLU A 45 -0.51 0.30 7.54
N VAL A 46 -0.87 1.57 7.39
CA VAL A 46 -0.20 2.50 6.49
C VAL A 46 1.23 2.70 6.99
N ARG A 47 2.20 2.48 6.10
CA ARG A 47 3.61 2.68 6.41
C ARG A 47 4.04 4.12 6.17
N SER A 48 3.67 4.68 5.03
CA SER A 48 3.86 6.10 4.70
C SER A 48 2.66 6.59 3.92
N GLY A 49 2.24 7.82 4.12
CA GLY A 49 1.09 8.40 3.44
C GLY A 49 1.13 9.92 3.45
N THR A 50 0.63 10.54 2.39
CA THR A 50 0.49 11.99 2.26
C THR A 50 -0.51 12.35 1.16
N LEU A 51 -0.86 13.62 1.06
CA LEU A 51 -1.49 14.18 -0.14
C LEU A 51 -0.37 14.62 -1.10
N SER A 52 -0.32 14.04 -2.30
CA SER A 52 0.68 14.45 -3.31
C SER A 52 0.38 15.85 -3.83
N PRO A 53 1.27 16.84 -3.67
CA PRO A 53 1.02 18.19 -4.20
C PRO A 53 0.97 18.21 -5.73
N THR A 54 1.78 17.37 -6.38
CA THR A 54 1.87 17.29 -7.84
C THR A 54 0.67 16.59 -8.45
N LEU A 55 0.23 15.47 -7.85
CA LEU A 55 -0.88 14.68 -8.39
C LEU A 55 -2.25 15.13 -7.87
N GLY A 56 -2.30 15.93 -6.80
CA GLY A 56 -3.53 16.36 -6.15
C GLY A 56 -4.33 15.24 -5.46
N ILE A 57 -3.81 14.01 -5.43
CA ILE A 57 -4.47 12.83 -4.86
C ILE A 57 -3.74 12.29 -3.62
N PRO A 58 -4.46 11.63 -2.70
CA PRO A 58 -3.84 10.91 -1.60
C PRO A 58 -3.03 9.74 -2.12
N ILE A 59 -1.81 9.60 -1.64
CA ILE A 59 -0.94 8.46 -1.95
C ILE A 59 -0.35 7.90 -0.66
N GLY A 60 -0.05 6.61 -0.68
CA GLY A 60 0.64 5.99 0.43
C GLY A 60 1.08 4.57 0.13
N THR A 61 1.74 3.98 1.11
CA THR A 61 2.20 2.60 1.08
C THR A 61 1.68 1.85 2.29
N ALA A 62 1.35 0.57 2.09
CA ALA A 62 0.90 -0.32 3.14
C ALA A 62 1.39 -1.74 2.88
N TYR A 63 1.52 -2.53 3.93
CA TYR A 63 1.61 -3.98 3.77
C TYR A 63 0.21 -4.56 3.74
N VAL A 64 -0.08 -5.34 2.69
CA VAL A 64 -1.34 -6.08 2.56
C VAL A 64 -1.03 -7.58 2.36
N PRO A 65 -1.96 -8.48 2.67
CA PRO A 65 -1.79 -9.89 2.36
C PRO A 65 -1.50 -10.08 0.86
N ALA A 66 -0.60 -11.01 0.51
CA ALA A 66 -0.11 -11.14 -0.85
C ALA A 66 -1.21 -11.42 -1.89
N ALA A 67 -2.33 -12.02 -1.47
CA ALA A 67 -3.52 -12.26 -2.29
C ALA A 67 -4.23 -10.97 -2.75
N PHE A 68 -4.10 -9.87 -2.00
CA PHE A 68 -4.74 -8.57 -2.27
C PHE A 68 -3.75 -7.51 -2.73
N ALA A 69 -2.54 -7.92 -3.10
CA ALA A 69 -1.49 -7.01 -3.53
C ALA A 69 -1.57 -6.66 -5.04
N ALA A 70 -2.56 -7.18 -5.76
CA ALA A 70 -2.72 -6.91 -7.19
C ALA A 70 -3.21 -5.47 -7.42
N GLU A 71 -2.77 -4.86 -8.51
CA GLU A 71 -3.25 -3.54 -8.93
C GLU A 71 -4.77 -3.54 -9.10
N GLY A 72 -5.42 -2.48 -8.61
CA GLY A 72 -6.88 -2.35 -8.58
C GLY A 72 -7.57 -3.03 -7.38
N SER A 73 -6.84 -3.78 -6.54
CA SER A 73 -7.44 -4.43 -5.37
C SER A 73 -8.02 -3.39 -4.41
N PRO A 74 -9.27 -3.55 -3.95
CA PRO A 74 -9.89 -2.62 -3.03
C PRO A 74 -9.35 -2.83 -1.62
N ILE A 75 -9.06 -1.73 -0.93
CA ILE A 75 -8.68 -1.70 0.47
C ILE A 75 -9.38 -0.53 1.15
N GLU A 76 -9.41 -0.52 2.48
CA GLU A 76 -9.93 0.61 3.24
C GLU A 76 -8.89 1.09 4.24
N ILE A 77 -8.87 2.39 4.50
CA ILE A 77 -7.98 2.99 5.49
C ILE A 77 -8.84 3.69 6.53
N GLU A 78 -8.58 3.39 7.80
CA GLU A 78 -9.23 4.11 8.87
C GLU A 78 -8.50 5.42 9.16
N ILE A 79 -9.17 6.52 8.84
CA ILE A 79 -8.63 7.87 8.98
C ILE A 79 -9.53 8.60 9.97
N ARG A 80 -9.00 8.85 11.18
CA ARG A 80 -9.71 9.53 12.28
C ARG A 80 -11.08 8.90 12.57
N GLY A 81 -11.15 7.57 12.59
CA GLY A 81 -12.37 6.81 12.89
C GLY A 81 -13.33 6.61 11.71
N LYS A 82 -13.04 7.15 10.52
CA LYS A 82 -13.81 6.89 9.30
C LYS A 82 -13.06 5.91 8.39
N ARG A 83 -13.76 4.90 7.85
CA ARG A 83 -13.24 4.09 6.75
C ARG A 83 -13.33 4.84 5.43
N VAL A 84 -12.17 5.01 4.80
CA VAL A 84 -12.02 5.64 3.49
C VAL A 84 -11.61 4.58 2.49
N GLY A 85 -12.38 4.47 1.40
CA GLY A 85 -12.09 3.53 0.33
C GLY A 85 -10.80 3.92 -0.40
N ALA A 86 -9.95 2.94 -0.66
CA ALA A 86 -8.71 3.09 -1.41
C ALA A 86 -8.51 1.91 -2.35
N LYS A 87 -7.60 2.06 -3.31
CA LYS A 87 -7.25 1.02 -4.28
C LYS A 87 -5.74 0.87 -4.35
N VAL A 88 -5.30 -0.38 -4.46
CA VAL A 88 -3.90 -0.70 -4.75
C VAL A 88 -3.55 -0.19 -6.15
N VAL A 89 -2.40 0.49 -6.26
CA VAL A 89 -1.90 1.03 -7.53
C VAL A 89 -0.44 0.66 -7.72
N LYS A 90 -0.03 0.55 -8.98
CA LYS A 90 1.38 0.34 -9.32
C LYS A 90 2.19 1.59 -9.03
N MET A 91 3.29 1.42 -8.31
CA MET A 91 4.31 2.45 -8.12
C MET A 91 5.31 2.45 -9.31
N PRO A 92 5.93 3.59 -9.65
CA PRO A 92 5.81 4.91 -9.03
C PRO A 92 4.48 5.63 -9.33
N PHE A 93 4.05 6.51 -8.42
CA PHE A 93 2.77 7.24 -8.56
C PHE A 93 2.79 8.31 -9.67
N TYR A 94 3.92 9.00 -9.81
CA TYR A 94 4.13 9.99 -10.86
C TYR A 94 4.80 9.31 -12.06
N LYS A 95 4.25 9.50 -13.26
CA LYS A 95 4.65 8.77 -14.48
C LYS A 95 5.43 9.63 -15.48
N ASP A 96 5.37 10.94 -15.36
CA ASP A 96 5.97 11.86 -16.34
C ASP A 96 7.43 12.23 -15.98
N ALA A 97 8.07 11.47 -15.10
CA ALA A 97 9.48 11.63 -14.76
C ALA A 97 10.33 10.66 -15.57
N SER A 98 11.57 11.06 -15.87
CA SER A 98 12.57 10.16 -16.45
C SER A 98 12.86 9.02 -15.47
N HIS A 99 12.59 7.78 -15.89
CA HIS A 99 13.06 6.58 -15.22
C HIS A 99 14.52 6.37 -15.63
N LEU A 100 15.46 6.97 -14.89
CA LEU A 100 16.88 6.59 -14.97
C LEU A 100 17.06 5.20 -14.34
#